data_AF-A0A7S2BKV1-F1
#
_entry.id   AF-A0A7S2BKV1-F1
#
_cell.length_a   1.000
_cell.length_b   1.000
_cell.length_c   1.000
_cell.angle_alpha   90.00
_cell.angle_beta   90.00
_cell.angle_gamma   90.00
#
_symmetry.space_group_name_H-M   'P 1'
#
loop_
_entity.id
_entity.type
_entity.pdbx_description
1 polymer ?
#
loop_
_entity_poly.entity_id
_entity_poly.type
_entity_poly.pdbx_seq_one_letter_code
_entity_poly.pdbx_strand_id
1 'polypeptide(L)'
;MKDVTTRDVVKAVVNPIRQLGATLALGVFVINIYSNIYFTNFPDDLGAFDAEGDEPVCESLWGCFKVTTDYGMRLSGGIGDFMKHNLSTRLIVDLSFFFIVLIVLLNIIF
;
A
#
# COMPACT_ATOMS: atom_id res chain seq x y z
N MET A 1 9.55 -30.94 -4.85
CA MET A 1 10.64 -30.23 -5.55
C MET A 1 11.75 -31.23 -5.82
N LYS A 2 12.04 -31.55 -7.08
CA LYS A 2 12.85 -32.71 -7.47
C LYS A 2 14.33 -32.37 -7.74
N ASP A 3 14.67 -31.08 -7.88
CA ASP A 3 16.04 -30.57 -8.05
C ASP A 3 16.62 -29.95 -6.78
N VAL A 4 17.92 -30.18 -6.54
CA VAL A 4 18.65 -29.66 -5.37
C VAL A 4 18.87 -28.15 -5.43
N THR A 5 19.01 -27.59 -6.63
CA THR A 5 19.22 -26.15 -6.85
C THR A 5 18.00 -25.32 -6.50
N THR A 6 16.79 -25.76 -6.88
CA THR A 6 15.53 -25.08 -6.51
C THR A 6 15.30 -25.07 -5.01
N ARG A 7 15.71 -26.14 -4.31
CA ARG A 7 15.57 -26.26 -2.86
C ARG A 7 16.43 -25.23 -2.13
N ASP A 8 17.61 -24.93 -2.64
CA ASP A 8 18.53 -23.99 -2.00
C ASP A 8 18.08 -22.54 -2.20
N VAL A 9 17.51 -22.22 -3.37
CA VAL A 9 16.86 -20.90 -3.60
C VAL A 9 15.66 -20.70 -2.67
N VAL A 10 14.81 -21.70 -2.52
CA VAL A 10 13.64 -21.61 -1.61
C VAL A 10 14.10 -21.46 -0.15
N LYS A 11 15.14 -22.19 0.26
CA LYS A 11 15.71 -22.07 1.61
C LYS A 11 16.27 -20.67 1.89
N ALA A 12 16.82 -19.97 0.90
CA ALA A 12 17.31 -18.60 1.08
C ALA A 12 16.20 -17.62 1.51
N VAL A 13 14.96 -17.84 1.06
CA VAL A 13 13.78 -17.01 1.44
C VAL A 13 13.11 -17.51 2.72
N VAL A 14 13.05 -18.83 2.92
CA VAL A 14 12.40 -19.44 4.09
C VAL A 14 13.22 -19.26 5.36
N ASN A 15 14.55 -19.20 5.27
CA ASN A 15 15.42 -19.06 6.44
C ASN A 15 15.16 -17.74 7.21
N PRO A 16 15.03 -16.56 6.58
CA PRO A 16 14.68 -15.31 7.26
C PRO A 16 13.17 -15.06 7.44
N ILE A 17 12.29 -16.07 7.34
CA ILE A 17 10.83 -15.85 7.30
C ILE A 17 10.26 -15.10 8.52
N ARG A 18 10.86 -15.27 9.71
CA ARG A 18 10.45 -14.55 10.92
C ARG A 18 10.72 -13.05 10.84
N GLN A 19 11.84 -12.67 10.22
CA GLN A 19 12.22 -11.28 10.03
C GLN A 19 11.36 -10.65 8.93
N LEU A 20 11.17 -11.35 7.82
CA LEU A 20 10.29 -10.92 6.74
C LEU A 20 8.83 -10.73 7.23
N GLY A 21 8.34 -11.67 8.04
CA GLY A 21 7.01 -11.57 8.65
C GLY A 21 6.84 -10.36 9.58
N ALA A 22 7.87 -10.01 10.36
CA ALA A 22 7.84 -8.81 11.19
C ALA A 22 7.80 -7.52 10.36
N THR A 23 8.57 -7.46 9.27
CA THR A 23 8.55 -6.32 8.32
C THR A 23 7.19 -6.19 7.63
N LEU A 24 6.58 -7.29 7.20
CA LEU A 24 5.23 -7.29 6.61
C LEU A 24 4.17 -6.84 7.62
N ALA A 25 4.25 -7.28 8.87
CA ALA A 25 3.35 -6.83 9.93
C ALA A 25 3.46 -5.32 10.15
N LEU A 26 4.70 -4.80 10.20
CA LEU A 26 4.96 -3.36 10.26
C LEU A 26 4.35 -2.63 9.05
N GLY A 27 4.51 -3.18 7.84
CA GLY A 27 3.89 -2.66 6.62
C GLY A 27 2.37 -2.54 6.72
N VAL A 28 1.69 -3.58 7.21
CA VAL A 28 0.24 -3.57 7.42
C VAL A 28 -0.18 -2.46 8.39
N PHE A 29 0.54 -2.27 9.49
CA PHE A 29 0.26 -1.19 10.45
C PHE A 29 0.45 0.20 9.81
N VAL A 30 1.54 0.40 9.08
CA VAL A 30 1.81 1.68 8.39
C VAL A 30 0.72 1.98 7.36
N ILE A 31 0.34 1.00 6.54
CA ILE A 31 -0.73 1.16 5.55
C ILE A 31 -2.05 1.50 6.24
N ASN A 32 -2.38 0.85 7.37
CA ASN A 32 -3.60 1.15 8.12
C ASN A 32 -3.64 2.60 8.65
N ILE A 33 -2.51 3.12 9.13
CA ILE A 33 -2.39 4.52 9.56
C ILE A 33 -2.68 5.46 8.38
N TYR A 34 -2.06 5.20 7.23
CA TYR A 34 -2.30 6.01 6.03
C TYR A 34 -3.75 5.92 5.55
N SER A 35 -4.36 4.73 5.54
CA SER A 35 -5.78 4.57 5.19
C SER A 35 -6.70 5.36 6.12
N ASN A 36 -6.38 5.47 7.41
CA ASN A 36 -7.15 6.31 8.34
C ASN A 36 -6.96 7.81 8.04
N ILE A 37 -5.74 8.24 7.72
CA ILE A 37 -5.44 9.64 7.33
C ILE A 37 -6.22 10.01 6.07
N TYR A 38 -6.23 9.15 5.05
CA TYR A 38 -6.97 9.39 3.81
C TYR A 38 -8.49 9.40 4.04
N PHE A 39 -9.01 8.45 4.81
CA PHE A 39 -10.44 8.38 5.12
C PHE A 39 -10.96 9.63 5.86
N THR A 40 -10.16 10.20 6.77
CA THR A 40 -10.57 11.34 7.59
C THR A 40 -10.36 12.70 6.91
N ASN A 41 -9.31 12.86 6.11
CA ASN A 41 -8.94 14.15 5.51
C ASN A 41 -9.36 14.28 4.04
N PHE A 42 -9.48 13.16 3.31
CA PHE A 42 -9.71 13.15 1.87
C PHE A 42 -10.78 12.12 1.43
N PRO A 43 -11.96 12.04 2.10
CA PRO A 43 -13.00 11.08 1.71
C PRO A 43 -13.53 11.34 0.29
N ASP A 44 -13.65 12.60 -0.13
CA ASP A 44 -14.24 12.99 -1.41
C ASP A 44 -13.32 12.74 -2.61
N ASP A 45 -12.00 12.73 -2.39
CA ASP A 45 -10.99 12.51 -3.44
C ASP A 45 -10.90 11.04 -3.87
N LEU A 46 -11.24 10.12 -2.95
CA LEU A 46 -11.27 8.67 -3.16
C LEU A 46 -12.65 8.16 -3.59
N GLY A 47 -13.72 8.91 -3.28
CA GLY A 47 -15.10 8.54 -3.61
C GLY A 47 -15.55 8.87 -5.03
N ALA A 48 -14.68 9.43 -5.88
CA ALA A 48 -15.09 10.01 -7.15
C ALA A 48 -14.76 9.19 -8.41
N PHE A 49 -14.10 8.06 -8.27
CA PHE A 49 -14.07 7.00 -9.27
C PHE A 49 -14.98 5.91 -8.70
N ASP A 50 -16.28 5.98 -8.98
CA ASP A 50 -16.70 5.23 -10.14
C ASP A 50 -17.66 5.98 -11.06
N ALA A 51 -17.23 6.17 -12.30
CA ALA A 51 -18.07 6.73 -13.37
C ALA A 51 -18.99 5.65 -14.00
N GLU A 52 -19.10 4.46 -13.42
CA GLU A 52 -19.83 3.31 -13.98
C GLU A 52 -20.78 2.59 -13.02
N GLY A 53 -21.10 3.18 -11.85
CA GLY A 53 -22.20 2.72 -10.98
C GLY A 53 -21.84 1.79 -9.83
N ASP A 54 -20.55 1.57 -9.55
CA ASP A 54 -20.07 0.85 -8.36
C ASP A 54 -20.01 1.74 -7.10
N GLU A 55 -20.16 1.09 -5.94
CA GLU A 55 -20.14 1.72 -4.63
C GLU A 55 -18.82 2.47 -4.36
N PRO A 56 -18.85 3.59 -3.63
CA PRO A 56 -17.64 4.36 -3.30
C PRO A 56 -16.62 3.49 -2.56
N VAL A 57 -15.42 3.41 -3.14
CA VAL A 57 -14.39 2.42 -2.77
C VAL A 57 -13.79 2.64 -1.36
N CYS A 58 -13.99 3.84 -0.77
CA CYS A 58 -13.53 4.22 0.57
C CYS A 58 -14.70 4.69 1.48
N GLU A 59 -15.88 4.05 1.40
CA GLU A 59 -16.98 4.33 2.34
C GLU A 59 -16.77 3.74 3.75
N SER A 60 -15.98 2.67 3.85
CA SER A 60 -15.60 2.04 5.11
C SER A 60 -14.08 2.04 5.28
N LEU A 61 -13.62 2.03 6.54
CA LEU A 61 -12.19 1.95 6.86
C LEU A 61 -11.53 0.70 6.24
N TRP A 62 -12.30 -0.41 6.16
CA TRP A 62 -11.88 -1.63 5.49
C TRP A 62 -11.77 -1.49 3.97
N GLY A 63 -12.71 -0.78 3.34
CA GLY A 63 -12.63 -0.42 1.92
C GLY A 63 -11.38 0.40 1.62
N CYS A 64 -11.15 1.46 2.41
CA CYS A 64 -9.99 2.32 2.23
C CYS A 64 -8.66 1.58 2.43
N PHE A 65 -8.60 0.65 3.39
CA PHE A 65 -7.45 -0.23 3.58
C PHE A 65 -7.16 -1.10 2.35
N LYS A 66 -8.19 -1.72 1.77
CA LYS A 66 -8.05 -2.52 0.55
C LYS A 66 -7.55 -1.68 -0.63
N VAL A 67 -8.11 -0.49 -0.83
CA VAL A 67 -7.70 0.44 -1.91
C VAL A 67 -6.25 0.90 -1.74
N THR A 68 -5.87 1.28 -0.52
CA THR A 68 -4.50 1.74 -0.22
C THR A 68 -3.50 0.60 -0.38
N THR A 69 -3.88 -0.63 -0.05
CA THR A 69 -3.04 -1.81 -0.23
C THR A 69 -2.90 -2.18 -1.72
N ASP A 70 -4.01 -2.22 -2.46
CA ASP A 70 -3.99 -2.62 -3.87
C ASP A 70 -3.35 -1.54 -4.76
N TYR A 71 -3.97 -0.36 -4.83
CA TYR A 71 -3.50 0.72 -5.69
C TYR A 71 -2.26 1.41 -5.11
N GLY A 72 -2.20 1.62 -3.80
CA GLY A 72 -1.07 2.32 -3.19
C GLY A 72 0.25 1.55 -3.26
N MET A 73 0.26 0.21 -3.15
CA MET A 73 1.50 -0.56 -3.26
C MET A 73 1.87 -0.92 -4.72
N ARG A 74 0.89 -1.02 -5.62
CA ARG A 74 1.13 -1.43 -7.02
C ARG A 74 1.45 -0.27 -7.94
N LEU A 75 0.86 0.91 -7.71
CA LEU A 75 1.13 2.09 -8.53
C LEU A 75 2.44 2.72 -8.10
N SER A 76 3.34 2.92 -9.06
CA SER A 76 4.68 3.46 -8.78
C SER A 76 4.65 4.92 -8.28
N GLY A 77 3.52 5.64 -8.45
CA GLY A 77 3.27 6.97 -7.89
C GLY A 77 2.53 6.96 -6.55
N GLY A 78 2.21 5.78 -6.00
CA GLY A 78 1.40 5.61 -4.80
C GLY A 78 -0.09 5.86 -5.02
N ILE A 79 -0.83 6.03 -3.93
CA ILE A 79 -2.29 6.26 -3.95
C ILE A 79 -2.69 7.61 -4.58
N GLY A 80 -1.77 8.58 -4.65
CA GLY A 80 -2.01 9.89 -5.27
C GLY A 80 -2.30 9.85 -6.77
N ASP A 81 -1.86 8.80 -7.46
CA ASP A 81 -2.12 8.57 -8.89
C ASP A 81 -3.56 8.10 -9.16
N PHE A 82 -4.20 7.49 -8.15
CA PHE A 82 -5.59 7.04 -8.19
C PHE A 82 -6.59 8.16 -7.82
N MET A 83 -6.15 9.17 -7.08
CA MET A 83 -7.03 10.25 -6.59
C MET A 83 -7.11 11.44 -7.57
N LYS A 84 -8.23 12.18 -7.52
CA LYS A 84 -8.41 13.41 -8.32
C LYS A 84 -7.24 14.38 -8.14
N HIS A 85 -6.72 14.97 -9.21
CA HIS A 85 -5.57 15.88 -9.15
C HIS A 85 -5.92 17.20 -8.44
N ASN A 86 -5.47 17.36 -7.19
CA ASN A 86 -5.53 18.60 -6.41
C ASN A 86 -4.16 18.86 -5.79
N LEU A 87 -3.59 20.06 -5.99
CA LEU A 87 -2.16 20.33 -5.77
C LEU A 87 -1.78 20.83 -4.37
N SER A 88 -2.74 21.06 -3.46
CA SER A 88 -2.50 22.03 -2.37
C SER A 88 -2.08 21.41 -1.02
N THR A 89 -2.86 20.52 -0.43
CA THR A 89 -2.59 19.99 0.94
C THR A 89 -2.28 18.50 0.97
N ARG A 90 -2.68 17.77 -0.07
CA ARG A 90 -2.49 16.32 -0.20
C ARG A 90 -1.07 15.92 -0.58
N LEU A 91 -0.32 16.82 -1.23
CA LEU A 91 1.03 16.58 -1.75
C LEU A 91 1.98 16.04 -0.68
N ILE A 92 1.93 16.58 0.54
CA ILE A 92 2.80 16.16 1.64
C ILE A 92 2.47 14.72 2.07
N VAL A 93 1.18 14.39 2.14
CA VAL A 93 0.72 13.06 2.53
C VAL A 93 1.09 12.03 1.46
N ASP A 94 0.81 12.33 0.19
CA ASP A 94 1.13 11.45 -0.95
C ASP A 94 2.65 11.22 -1.08
N LEU A 95 3.47 12.28 -0.95
CA LEU A 95 4.93 12.17 -0.95
C LEU A 95 5.46 11.39 0.25
N SER A 96 4.89 11.59 1.43
CA SER A 96 5.28 10.83 2.62
C SER A 96 4.98 9.34 2.46
N PHE A 97 3.83 9.00 1.87
CA PHE A 97 3.46 7.62 1.58
C PHE A 97 4.42 7.00 0.56
N PHE A 98 4.76 7.71 -0.51
CA PHE A 98 5.74 7.28 -1.49
C PHE A 98 7.11 7.01 -0.85
N PHE A 99 7.61 7.90 0.00
CA PHE A 99 8.90 7.71 0.64
C PHE A 99 8.91 6.56 1.67
N ILE A 100 7.90 6.50 2.55
CA ILE A 100 7.89 5.52 3.65
C ILE A 100 7.49 4.12 3.15
N VAL A 101 6.44 4.00 2.35
CA VAL A 101 5.91 2.70 1.95
C VAL A 101 6.64 2.16 0.72
N LEU A 102 6.77 2.96 -0.35
CA LEU A 102 7.36 2.48 -1.60
C LEU A 102 8.89 2.46 -1.55
N ILE A 103 9.53 3.51 -1.03
CA ILE A 103 11.01 3.51 -0.94
C ILE A 103 11.49 2.69 0.26
N VAL A 104 11.11 3.04 1.50
CA VAL A 104 11.71 2.37 2.67
C VAL A 104 11.21 0.93 2.81
N LEU A 105 9.89 0.71 2.83
CA LEU A 105 9.34 -0.61 3.15
C LEU A 105 9.65 -1.66 2.08
N LEU A 106 9.57 -1.28 0.80
CA LEU A 106 9.86 -2.19 -0.31
C LEU A 106 11.36 -2.52 -0.41
N ASN A 107 12.26 -1.56 -0.17
CA ASN A 107 13.71 -1.82 -0.13
C ASN A 107 14.17 -2.64 1.07
N ILE A 108 13.38 -2.73 2.15
CA ILE A 108 13.70 -3.62 3.29
C ILE A 108 13.29 -5.08 2.98
N ILE A 109 12.31 -5.28 2.09
CA ILE A 109 11.81 -6.61 1.71
C ILE A 109 12.67 -7.25 0.62
N PHE A 110 13.18 -6.45 -0.33
CA PHE A 110 14.09 -6.87 -1.41
C PHE A 110 15.55 -6.88 -0.96
#